data_AF-A0A9P5Z8A3-F1
#
_entry.id   AF-A0A9P5Z8A3-F1
#
_cell.length_a   1.000
_cell.length_b   1.000
_cell.length_c   1.000
_cell.angle_alpha   90.00
_cell.angle_beta   90.00
_cell.angle_gamma   90.00
#
_symmetry.space_group_name_H-M   'P 1'
#
loop_
_entity.id
_entity.type
_entity.pdbx_description
1 polymer ?
#
loop_
_entity_poly.entity_id
_entity_poly.type
_entity_poly.pdbx_seq_one_letter_code
_entity_poly.pdbx_strand_id
1 'polypeptide(L)'
;PPTSSNNSGTGKHLLCSPFGACQPCPPDAMNEPFCQPFGNRRLMHCLNNTFAPAAPPGQSTEGDASAPSHLTTLHPAGEVLAWESCGRIVAKERADFYEFVACNVAFALIALAVLFFRSRRMQVNQARQLAARIGLIRGEGG
;
A
#
# COMPACT_ATOMS: atom_id res chain seq x y z
N PRO A 1 1.80 -19.46 -6.17
CA PRO A 1 2.19 -20.43 -7.22
C PRO A 1 2.66 -19.71 -8.49
N PRO A 2 3.93 -19.84 -8.93
CA PRO A 2 4.37 -19.24 -10.18
C PRO A 2 3.83 -20.06 -11.36
N THR A 3 2.98 -19.44 -12.18
CA THR A 3 2.48 -20.00 -13.44
C THR A 3 3.56 -19.88 -14.51
N SER A 4 4.19 -21.01 -14.85
CA SER A 4 5.09 -21.13 -15.99
C SER A 4 4.28 -21.31 -17.28
N SER A 5 4.30 -20.31 -18.16
CA SER A 5 3.78 -20.44 -19.52
C SER A 5 4.73 -21.29 -20.35
N ASN A 6 4.26 -22.47 -20.77
CA ASN A 6 5.02 -23.42 -21.57
C ASN A 6 4.98 -22.99 -23.04
N ASN A 7 6.04 -22.36 -23.53
CA ASN A 7 6.21 -22.07 -24.96
C ASN A 7 7.52 -22.72 -25.43
N SER A 8 7.42 -23.64 -26.37
CA SER A 8 8.52 -24.43 -26.94
C SER A 8 9.43 -23.56 -27.81
N GLY A 9 10.16 -22.65 -27.19
CA GLY A 9 11.39 -22.06 -27.71
C GLY A 9 12.53 -22.49 -26.80
N THR A 10 13.77 -22.44 -27.27
CA THR A 10 14.98 -22.57 -26.44
C THR A 10 15.00 -21.44 -25.40
N GLY A 11 14.20 -21.60 -24.35
CA GLY A 11 13.83 -20.54 -23.42
C GLY A 11 14.88 -20.38 -22.35
N LYS A 12 15.54 -19.23 -22.34
CA LYS A 12 16.27 -18.75 -21.17
C LYS A 12 15.28 -18.59 -20.02
N HIS A 13 15.23 -19.56 -19.11
CA HIS A 13 14.32 -19.52 -17.96
C HIS A 13 14.89 -18.54 -16.93
N LEU A 14 14.30 -17.35 -16.80
CA LEU A 14 14.70 -16.38 -15.78
C LEU A 14 14.03 -16.71 -14.44
N LEU A 15 14.83 -16.86 -13.39
CA LEU A 15 14.34 -16.97 -12.02
C LEU A 15 14.36 -15.59 -11.37
N CYS A 16 13.18 -15.03 -11.13
CA CYS A 16 13.02 -13.71 -10.52
C CYS A 16 12.65 -13.81 -9.03
N SER A 17 13.31 -13.02 -8.20
CA SER A 17 13.07 -12.93 -6.75
C SER A 17 12.88 -11.47 -6.32
N PRO A 18 11.97 -11.19 -5.38
CA PRO A 18 11.68 -9.83 -4.96
C PRO A 18 12.80 -9.21 -4.15
N PHE A 19 13.12 -7.98 -4.53
CA PHE A 19 14.17 -7.17 -3.97
C PHE A 19 13.59 -5.80 -3.59
N GLY A 20 13.34 -5.58 -2.30
CA GLY A 20 12.86 -4.28 -1.79
C GLY A 20 11.38 -4.23 -1.41
N ALA A 21 10.99 -3.09 -0.83
CA ALA A 21 9.65 -2.85 -0.33
C ALA A 21 8.65 -2.54 -1.46
N CYS A 22 7.37 -2.79 -1.21
CA CYS A 22 6.29 -2.37 -2.08
C CYS A 22 6.13 -0.84 -2.01
N GLN A 23 6.19 -0.17 -3.14
CA GLN A 23 6.15 1.29 -3.24
C GLN A 23 5.09 1.74 -4.25
N PRO A 24 4.53 2.95 -4.10
CA PRO A 24 3.62 3.52 -5.08
C PRO A 24 4.31 3.69 -6.43
N CYS A 25 3.57 3.40 -7.49
CA CYS A 25 4.04 3.71 -8.83
C CYS A 25 4.10 5.23 -9.05
N PRO A 26 5.08 5.71 -9.83
CA PRO A 26 5.12 7.10 -10.21
C PRO A 26 3.97 7.38 -11.22
N PRO A 27 3.50 8.63 -11.31
CA PRO A 27 2.29 8.97 -12.07
C PRO A 27 2.36 8.62 -13.57
N ASP A 28 3.56 8.71 -14.15
CA ASP A 28 3.88 8.40 -15.54
C ASP A 28 3.80 6.91 -15.88
N ALA A 29 4.03 6.03 -14.89
CA ALA A 29 4.02 4.58 -15.06
C ALA A 29 2.75 3.91 -14.52
N MET A 30 1.74 4.67 -14.10
CA MET A 30 0.55 4.13 -13.42
C MET A 30 -0.23 3.10 -14.27
N ASN A 31 -0.16 3.27 -15.60
CA ASN A 31 -0.84 2.41 -16.57
C ASN A 31 -0.01 1.19 -16.98
N GLU A 32 1.24 1.08 -16.51
CA GLU A 32 2.09 -0.06 -16.79
C GLU A 32 1.59 -1.33 -16.07
N PRO A 33 1.80 -2.51 -16.64
CA PRO A 33 1.28 -3.76 -16.08
C PRO A 33 1.89 -4.09 -14.71
N PHE A 34 3.13 -3.67 -14.44
CA PHE A 34 3.76 -3.84 -13.12
C PHE A 34 3.17 -2.93 -12.03
N CYS A 35 2.25 -2.03 -12.38
CA CYS A 35 1.52 -1.20 -11.43
C CYS A 35 0.10 -1.71 -11.16
N GLN A 36 -0.41 -2.65 -11.95
CA GLN A 36 -1.79 -3.11 -11.82
C GLN A 36 -1.91 -4.29 -10.85
N PRO A 37 -3.00 -4.40 -10.05
CA PRO A 37 -4.17 -3.50 -10.00
C PRO A 37 -4.08 -2.41 -8.92
N PHE A 38 -3.06 -2.43 -8.05
CA PHE A 38 -3.04 -1.60 -6.84
C PHE A 38 -2.29 -0.27 -6.97
N GLY A 39 -1.72 0.01 -8.14
CA GLY A 39 -0.85 1.17 -8.35
C GLY A 39 0.47 1.07 -7.60
N ASN A 40 0.90 -0.13 -7.19
CA ASN A 40 2.13 -0.34 -6.43
C ASN A 40 3.05 -1.35 -7.14
N ARG A 41 4.35 -1.07 -7.08
CA ARG A 41 5.41 -1.89 -7.66
C ARG A 41 6.53 -2.18 -6.66
N ARG A 42 7.25 -3.28 -6.87
CA ARG A 42 8.52 -3.56 -6.18
C ARG A 42 9.59 -4.03 -7.15
N LEU A 43 10.85 -3.80 -6.80
CA LEU A 43 12.00 -4.26 -7.58
C LEU A 43 12.15 -5.78 -7.46
N MET A 44 12.68 -6.39 -8.51
CA MET A 44 12.95 -7.82 -8.66
C MET A 44 14.34 -8.03 -9.20
N HIS A 45 15.03 -9.06 -8.70
CA HIS A 45 16.28 -9.57 -9.24
C HIS A 45 15.99 -10.84 -10.04
N CYS A 46 16.28 -10.81 -11.35
CA CYS A 46 16.10 -11.94 -12.23
C CYS A 46 17.45 -12.52 -12.64
N LEU A 47 17.65 -13.83 -12.44
CA LEU A 47 18.86 -14.56 -12.81
C LEU A 47 18.56 -15.54 -13.94
N ASN A 48 19.49 -15.71 -14.88
CA ASN A 48 19.34 -16.70 -15.94
C ASN A 48 19.62 -18.12 -15.42
N ASN A 49 18.57 -18.94 -15.30
CA ASN A 49 18.71 -20.35 -14.96
C ASN A 49 19.02 -21.14 -16.23
N THR A 50 20.29 -21.14 -16.62
CA THR A 50 20.76 -22.05 -17.67
C THR A 50 20.69 -23.46 -17.11
N PHE A 51 19.61 -24.20 -17.39
CA PHE A 51 19.61 -25.64 -17.22
C PHE A 51 20.66 -26.20 -18.18
N ALA A 52 21.87 -26.45 -17.69
CA ALA A 52 22.86 -27.21 -18.44
C ALA A 52 22.33 -28.64 -18.56
N PRO A 53 21.96 -29.15 -19.75
CA PRO A 53 22.02 -30.59 -19.95
C PRO A 53 23.47 -30.99 -19.71
N ALA A 54 23.69 -31.95 -18.81
CA ALA A 54 25.00 -32.50 -18.50
C ALA A 54 25.78 -32.82 -19.79
N ALA A 55 27.04 -32.40 -19.87
CA ALA A 55 27.97 -32.81 -20.91
C ALA A 55 29.27 -33.31 -20.23
N PRO A 56 30.14 -34.13 -20.87
CA PRO A 56 30.11 -34.67 -22.25
C PRO A 56 30.54 -36.18 -22.31
N PRO A 57 30.79 -36.84 -23.47
CA PRO A 57 31.95 -36.56 -24.35
C PRO A 57 31.64 -36.56 -25.87
N GLY A 58 32.31 -35.70 -26.65
CA GLY A 58 32.39 -35.88 -28.11
C GLY A 58 32.51 -34.60 -28.97
N GLN A 59 33.75 -34.14 -29.18
CA GLN A 59 34.37 -33.78 -30.48
C GLN A 59 33.55 -32.97 -31.53
N SER A 60 33.91 -31.69 -31.77
CA SER A 60 34.68 -31.21 -32.95
C SER A 60 34.57 -29.69 -33.25
N THR A 61 35.74 -29.09 -33.56
CA THR A 61 36.05 -28.02 -34.56
C THR A 61 35.58 -26.56 -34.42
N GLU A 62 36.59 -25.68 -34.26
CA GLU A 62 36.90 -24.40 -34.95
C GLU A 62 35.77 -23.46 -35.42
N GLY A 63 35.89 -22.16 -35.09
CA GLY A 63 35.20 -21.09 -35.80
C GLY A 63 35.09 -19.74 -35.08
N ASP A 64 36.11 -18.90 -35.29
CA ASP A 64 36.09 -17.43 -35.39
C ASP A 64 35.73 -16.48 -34.22
N ALA A 65 36.45 -15.35 -34.28
CA ALA A 65 36.63 -14.34 -33.26
C ALA A 65 35.62 -13.19 -33.31
N SER A 66 35.63 -12.41 -32.22
CA SER A 66 35.29 -10.98 -32.11
C SER A 66 33.86 -10.62 -31.66
N ALA A 67 33.69 -10.36 -30.36
CA ALA A 67 32.69 -9.41 -29.88
C ALA A 67 33.26 -8.61 -28.69
N PRO A 68 33.03 -7.28 -28.61
CA PRO A 68 33.86 -6.37 -27.84
C PRO A 68 33.48 -6.37 -26.36
N SER A 69 34.51 -6.44 -25.52
CA SER A 69 34.43 -6.36 -24.07
C SER A 69 34.19 -4.91 -23.64
N HIS A 70 32.93 -4.51 -23.43
CA HIS A 70 32.63 -3.25 -22.72
C HIS A 70 32.68 -3.51 -21.21
N LEU A 71 33.67 -2.89 -20.56
CA LEU A 71 33.86 -2.85 -19.12
C LEU A 71 32.64 -2.17 -18.46
N THR A 72 31.84 -2.93 -17.70
CA THR A 72 30.94 -2.33 -16.71
C THR A 72 30.91 -3.23 -15.47
N THR A 73 31.56 -2.75 -14.41
CA THR A 73 31.19 -2.86 -13.00
C THR A 73 30.58 -4.18 -12.52
N LEU A 74 31.33 -4.91 -11.69
CA LEU A 74 30.90 -5.95 -10.72
C LEU A 74 29.37 -6.06 -10.49
N HIS A 75 28.66 -6.74 -11.40
CA HIS A 75 27.39 -7.38 -11.15
C HIS A 75 27.57 -8.85 -11.57
N PRO A 76 27.18 -9.83 -10.75
CA PRO A 76 27.14 -11.24 -11.15
C PRO A 76 26.55 -11.34 -12.56
N ALA A 77 27.35 -11.82 -13.51
CA ALA A 77 27.00 -11.84 -14.92
C ALA A 77 25.68 -12.61 -15.09
N GLY A 78 24.57 -11.89 -15.33
CA GLY A 78 23.25 -12.48 -15.52
C GLY A 78 22.14 -11.97 -14.61
N GLU A 79 22.38 -11.00 -13.71
CA GLU A 79 21.30 -10.34 -12.97
C GLU A 79 20.68 -9.16 -13.73
N VAL A 80 19.35 -9.21 -13.87
CA VAL A 80 18.54 -8.18 -14.51
C VAL A 80 17.57 -7.61 -13.48
N LEU A 81 17.56 -6.29 -13.34
CA LEU A 81 16.56 -5.58 -12.54
C LEU A 81 15.25 -5.51 -13.30
N ALA A 82 14.17 -5.89 -12.63
CA ALA A 82 12.82 -5.81 -13.17
C ALA A 82 11.85 -5.26 -12.12
N TRP A 83 10.66 -4.88 -12.58
CA TRP A 83 9.56 -4.43 -11.72
C TRP A 83 8.45 -5.47 -11.76
N GLU A 84 7.86 -5.74 -10.61
CA GLU A 84 6.60 -6.49 -10.53
C GLU A 84 5.56 -5.73 -9.73
N SER A 85 4.30 -6.08 -9.96
CA SER A 85 3.20 -5.60 -9.12
C SER A 85 3.27 -6.21 -7.73
N CYS A 86 2.92 -5.41 -6.74
CA CYS A 86 2.87 -5.85 -5.36
C CYS A 86 1.52 -5.50 -4.73
N GLY A 87 1.34 -5.95 -3.49
CA GLY A 87 0.09 -5.78 -2.76
C GLY A 87 -0.19 -4.32 -2.36
N ARG A 88 -1.21 -4.16 -1.52
CA ARG A 88 -1.54 -2.88 -0.90
C ARG A 88 -0.51 -2.52 0.16
N ILE A 89 -0.21 -1.22 0.26
CA ILE A 89 0.71 -0.70 1.28
C ILE A 89 -0.10 -0.39 2.54
N VAL A 90 -0.16 -1.37 3.46
CA VAL A 90 -0.98 -1.32 4.68
C VAL A 90 -0.70 -0.08 5.55
N ALA A 91 0.56 0.36 5.63
CA ALA A 91 0.92 1.53 6.41
C ALA A 91 0.23 2.81 5.90
N LYS A 92 0.10 2.95 4.58
CA LYS A 92 -0.57 4.09 3.94
C LYS A 92 -2.09 4.00 4.11
N GLU A 93 -2.68 2.85 3.80
CA GLU A 93 -4.13 2.65 3.94
C GLU A 93 -4.62 2.86 5.38
N ARG A 94 -3.82 2.46 6.38
CA ARG A 94 -4.15 2.70 7.79
C ARG A 94 -4.19 4.18 8.13
N ALA A 95 -3.26 4.98 7.61
CA ALA A 95 -3.24 6.43 7.86
C ALA A 95 -4.51 7.07 7.28
N ASP A 96 -4.85 6.75 6.03
CA ASP A 96 -6.06 7.25 5.37
C ASP A 96 -7.34 6.82 6.11
N PHE A 97 -7.37 5.57 6.61
CA PHE A 97 -8.48 5.08 7.42
C PHE A 97 -8.64 5.85 8.74
N TYR A 98 -7.55 6.14 9.45
CA TYR A 98 -7.60 6.87 10.70
C TYR A 98 -8.03 8.33 10.51
N GLU A 99 -7.68 8.96 9.39
CA GLU A 99 -8.19 10.29 9.04
C GLU A 99 -9.72 10.29 8.96
N PHE A 100 -10.29 9.33 8.22
CA PHE A 100 -11.74 9.19 8.12
C PHE A 100 -12.40 8.94 9.48
N VAL A 101 -11.85 8.03 10.29
CA VAL A 101 -12.37 7.73 11.63
C VAL A 101 -12.30 8.96 12.53
N ALA A 102 -11.17 9.69 12.53
CA ALA A 102 -10.98 10.88 13.34
C ALA A 102 -11.99 11.98 13.00
N CYS A 103 -12.27 12.19 11.70
CA CYS A 103 -13.30 13.13 11.25
C CYS A 103 -14.70 12.75 11.81
N ASN A 104 -15.08 11.48 11.74
CA ASN A 104 -16.37 11.03 12.28
C ASN A 104 -16.45 11.16 13.81
N VAL A 105 -15.36 10.84 14.52
CA VAL A 105 -15.27 11.03 15.97
C VAL A 105 -15.42 12.50 16.34
N ALA A 106 -14.79 13.41 15.59
CA ALA A 106 -14.94 14.85 15.80
C ALA A 106 -16.40 15.31 15.66
N PHE A 107 -17.11 14.86 14.61
CA PHE A 107 -18.54 15.14 14.47
C PHE A 107 -19.37 14.58 15.62
N ALA A 108 -19.09 13.36 16.06
CA ALA A 108 -19.78 12.75 17.20
C ALA A 108 -19.56 13.55 18.50
N LEU A 109 -18.34 14.00 18.76
CA LEU A 109 -18.02 14.84 19.93
C LEU A 109 -18.71 16.19 19.87
N ILE A 110 -18.77 16.83 18.70
CA ILE A 110 -19.50 18.09 18.50
C ILE A 110 -20.98 17.89 18.77
N ALA A 111 -21.59 16.82 18.24
CA ALA A 111 -22.99 16.51 18.48
C ALA A 111 -23.28 16.28 19.97
N LEU A 112 -22.44 15.50 20.66
CA LEU A 112 -22.53 15.28 22.10
C LEU A 112 -22.38 16.58 22.90
N ALA A 113 -21.42 17.44 22.54
CA ALA A 113 -21.24 18.73 23.18
C ALA A 113 -22.49 19.61 23.03
N VAL A 114 -23.05 19.72 21.81
CA VAL A 114 -24.29 20.47 21.56
C VAL A 114 -25.44 19.91 22.39
N LEU A 115 -25.62 18.59 22.42
CA LEU A 115 -26.65 17.95 23.23
C LEU A 115 -26.46 18.22 24.73
N PHE A 116 -25.22 18.16 25.22
CA PHE A 116 -24.90 18.46 26.61
C PHE A 116 -25.16 19.92 26.99
N PHE A 117 -24.77 20.87 26.14
CA PHE A 117 -25.07 22.28 26.36
C PHE A 117 -26.57 22.56 26.33
N ARG A 118 -27.29 21.96 25.37
CA ARG A 118 -28.75 22.10 25.30
C ARG A 118 -29.43 21.48 26.50
N SER A 119 -29.03 20.28 26.94
CA SER A 119 -29.63 19.60 28.08
C SER A 119 -29.41 20.39 29.37
N ARG A 120 -28.20 20.90 29.62
CA ARG A 120 -27.92 21.78 30.75
C ARG A 120 -28.75 23.06 30.73
N ARG A 121 -28.85 23.72 29.58
CA ARG A 121 -29.66 24.94 29.44
C ARG A 121 -31.13 24.68 29.72
N MET A 122 -31.68 23.56 29.24
CA MET A 122 -33.06 23.16 29.51
C MET A 122 -33.28 22.89 31.01
N GLN A 123 -32.37 22.18 31.68
CA GLN A 123 -32.45 21.91 33.11
C GLN A 123 -32.42 23.20 33.95
N VAL A 124 -31.54 24.16 33.63
CA VAL A 124 -31.49 25.46 34.33
C VAL A 124 -32.79 26.24 34.17
N ASN A 125 -33.38 26.23 32.97
CA ASN A 125 -34.65 26.92 32.73
C ASN A 125 -35.81 26.27 33.50
N GLN A 126 -35.87 24.95 33.57
CA GLN A 126 -36.86 24.22 34.37
C GLN A 126 -36.69 24.52 35.87
N ALA A 127 -35.45 24.54 36.37
CA ALA A 127 -35.17 24.92 37.76
C ALA A 127 -35.62 26.35 38.08
N ARG A 128 -35.41 27.31 37.15
CA ARG A 128 -35.89 28.68 37.29
C ARG A 128 -37.43 28.75 37.33
N GLN A 129 -38.11 28.00 36.47
CA GLN A 129 -39.58 27.96 36.47
C GLN A 129 -40.15 27.37 37.77
N LEU A 130 -39.52 26.33 38.32
CA LEU A 130 -39.92 25.75 39.60
C LEU A 130 -39.71 26.76 40.76
N ALA A 131 -38.56 27.43 40.80
CA ALA A 131 -38.26 28.44 41.81
C ALA A 131 -39.23 29.64 41.75
N ALA A 132 -39.60 30.10 40.55
CA ALA A 132 -40.57 31.19 40.38
C ALA A 132 -41.95 30.84 40.95
N ARG A 133 -42.40 29.58 40.80
CA ARG A 133 -43.68 29.12 41.35
C ARG A 133 -43.67 29.01 42.88
N ILE A 134 -42.57 28.53 43.47
CA ILE A 134 -42.43 28.41 44.93
C ILE A 134 -42.23 29.79 45.59
N GLY A 135 -41.49 30.69 44.94
CA GLY A 135 -41.22 32.03 45.45
C GLY A 135 -42.46 32.94 45.51
N LEU A 136 -43.40 32.80 44.57
CA LEU A 136 -44.65 33.59 44.53
C LEU A 136 -45.62 33.24 45.68
N ILE A 137 -45.70 31.97 46.09
CA ILE A 137 -46.63 31.50 47.14
C ILE A 137 -46.31 32.10 48.53
N ARG A 138 -45.06 32.50 48.79
CA ARG A 138 -44.64 33.06 50.08
C ARG A 138 -44.77 34.60 50.16
N GLY A 139 -45.03 35.28 49.05
CA GLY A 139 -45.16 36.74 48.99
C GLY A 139 -46.58 37.28 49.21
N GLU A 140 -47.61 36.46 49.01
CA GLU A 140 -49.02 36.90 49.00
C GLU A 140 -49.77 36.58 50.31
N GLY A 141 -49.05 36.18 51.37
CA GLY A 141 -49.61 35.81 52.67
C GLY A 141 -49.11 36.65 53.85
N GLY A 142 -48.63 37.88 53.61
CA GLY A 142 -48.17 38.83 54.62
C GLY A 142 -49.06 40.05 54.73
#